data_AF-A0A0L8HJD3-F1
#
_entry.id   AF-A0A0L8HJD3-F1
#
_cell.length_a   1.000
_cell.length_b   1.000
_cell.length_c   1.000
_cell.angle_alpha   90.00
_cell.angle_beta   90.00
_cell.angle_gamma   90.00
#
_symmetry.space_group_name_H-M   'P 1'
#
loop_
_entity.id
_entity.type
_entity.pdbx_description
1 polymer ?
#
loop_
_entity_poly.entity_id
_entity_poly.type
_entity_poly.pdbx_seq_one_letter_code
_entity_poly.pdbx_strand_id
1 'polypeptide(L)'
;LHHLIRSLPRNHVTIVLGDFNVDLLDSPNHEILTTMNQFGFDQLIPKPTTDYGSLLDHVCMNQDWRPQVTVTDCYFSNHDVVCVSLKF
;
A
#
# COMPACT_ATOMS: atom_id res chain seq x y z
N LEU A 1 7.60 -8.31 8.29
CA LEU A 1 7.65 -6.97 7.64
C LEU A 1 8.65 -6.01 8.28
N HIS A 2 8.65 -5.78 9.60
CA HIS A 2 9.55 -4.82 10.27
C HIS A 2 11.05 -4.96 9.88
N HIS A 3 11.59 -6.18 9.85
CA HIS A 3 12.97 -6.43 9.41
C HIS A 3 13.23 -6.06 7.94
N LEU A 4 12.25 -6.30 7.06
CA LEU A 4 12.32 -5.94 5.65
C LEU A 4 12.41 -4.42 5.50
N ILE A 5 11.47 -3.69 6.08
CA ILE A 5 11.40 -2.22 5.97
C ILE A 5 12.66 -1.55 6.53
N ARG A 6 13.19 -2.07 7.64
CA ARG A 6 14.44 -1.58 8.24
C ARG A 6 15.67 -1.74 7.32
N SER A 7 15.65 -2.72 6.42
CA SER A 7 16.75 -2.98 5.49
C SER A 7 16.71 -2.11 4.22
N LEU A 8 15.58 -1.41 3.97
CA LEU A 8 15.41 -0.60 2.78
C LEU A 8 16.24 0.70 2.85
N PRO A 9 16.85 1.13 1.73
CA PRO A 9 17.58 2.39 1.68
C PRO A 9 16.62 3.58 1.84
N ARG A 10 16.93 4.48 2.77
CA ARG A 10 16.07 5.65 3.06
C ARG A 10 16.20 6.80 2.07
N ASN A 11 17.30 6.84 1.33
CA ASN A 11 17.65 7.91 0.38
C ASN A 11 17.22 7.61 -1.07
N HIS A 12 16.47 6.54 -1.28
CA HIS A 12 15.94 6.18 -2.59
C HIS A 12 14.41 6.18 -2.54
N VAL A 13 13.79 6.65 -3.62
CA VAL A 13 12.34 6.47 -3.82
C VAL A 13 12.05 4.97 -3.80
N THR A 14 11.26 4.55 -2.82
CA THR A 14 10.91 3.15 -2.59
C THR A 14 9.40 3.05 -2.46
N ILE A 15 8.82 2.11 -3.22
CA ILE A 15 7.41 1.75 -3.14
C ILE A 15 7.35 0.31 -2.66
N VAL A 16 6.61 0.09 -1.58
CA VAL A 16 6.26 -1.24 -1.08
C VAL A 16 4.79 -1.45 -1.44
N LEU A 17 4.51 -2.44 -2.28
CA LEU A 17 3.16 -2.71 -2.75
C LEU A 17 2.83 -4.20 -2.75
N GLY A 18 1.57 -4.53 -2.49
CA GLY A 18 1.03 -5.89 -2.55
C GLY A 18 -0.03 -6.16 -1.48
N ASP A 19 -0.43 -7.42 -1.38
CA ASP A 19 -1.36 -7.92 -0.38
C ASP A 19 -0.70 -8.02 1.00
N PHE A 20 -1.20 -7.25 1.97
CA PHE A 20 -0.69 -7.29 3.35
C PHE A 20 -1.58 -8.15 4.26
N ASN A 21 -2.71 -8.66 3.76
CA ASN A 21 -3.74 -9.39 4.52
C ASN A 21 -4.22 -8.64 5.78
N VAL A 22 -4.26 -7.32 5.72
CA VAL A 22 -4.77 -6.44 6.78
C VAL A 22 -5.81 -5.52 6.17
N ASP A 23 -7.05 -5.60 6.64
CA ASP A 23 -8.12 -4.70 6.22
C ASP A 23 -8.04 -3.37 6.96
N LEU A 24 -7.53 -2.34 6.28
CA LEU A 24 -7.41 -1.01 6.88
C LEU A 24 -8.73 -0.24 6.95
N LEU A 25 -9.80 -0.69 6.29
CA LEU A 25 -11.12 -0.09 6.47
C LEU A 25 -11.74 -0.50 7.81
N ASP A 26 -11.51 -1.74 8.23
CA ASP A 26 -11.92 -2.25 9.54
C ASP A 26 -10.92 -1.87 10.66
N SER A 27 -9.62 -1.86 10.33
CA SER A 27 -8.53 -1.58 11.27
C SER A 27 -7.64 -0.41 10.83
N PRO A 28 -8.14 0.83 10.83
CA PRO A 28 -7.42 2.00 10.30
C PRO A 28 -6.15 2.38 11.08
N ASN A 29 -6.00 1.87 12.30
CA ASN A 29 -4.83 2.11 13.16
C ASN A 29 -3.97 0.85 13.35
N HIS A 30 -4.03 -0.10 12.41
CA HIS A 30 -3.25 -1.33 12.52
C HIS A 30 -1.73 -1.05 12.62
N GLU A 31 -1.03 -1.83 13.44
CA GLU A 31 0.41 -1.64 13.76
C GLU A 31 1.33 -1.61 12.53
N ILE A 32 0.86 -2.18 11.42
CA ILE A 32 1.57 -2.20 10.14
C ILE A 32 1.74 -0.78 9.60
N LEU A 33 0.72 0.07 9.70
CA LEU A 33 0.80 1.48 9.32
C LEU A 33 1.72 2.24 10.25
N THR A 34 1.62 2.01 11.56
CA THR A 34 2.52 2.63 12.53
C THR A 34 3.98 2.30 12.19
N THR A 35 4.26 1.04 11.86
CA THR A 35 5.59 0.59 11.45
C THR A 35 6.02 1.27 10.15
N MET A 36 5.18 1.27 9.10
CA MET A 36 5.50 1.92 7.83
C MET A 36 5.81 3.42 8.02
N ASN A 37 4.94 4.12 8.75
CA ASN A 37 5.07 5.56 9.05
C ASN A 37 6.35 5.87 9.84
N GLN A 38 6.75 5.00 10.79
CA GLN A 38 8.02 5.16 11.53
C GLN A 38 9.25 5.11 10.62
N PHE A 39 9.17 4.45 9.48
CA PHE A 39 10.22 4.41 8.46
C PHE A 39 9.98 5.41 7.32
N GLY A 40 9.00 6.30 7.47
CA GLY A 40 8.69 7.38 6.54
C GLY A 40 7.83 6.96 5.35
N PHE A 41 7.19 5.78 5.40
CA PHE A 41 6.33 5.30 4.32
C PHE A 41 4.87 5.64 4.60
N ASP A 42 4.22 6.35 3.67
CA ASP A 42 2.80 6.65 3.73
C ASP A 42 1.99 5.72 2.82
N GLN A 43 0.84 5.24 3.32
CA GLN A 43 -0.11 4.42 2.55
C GLN A 43 -0.96 5.32 1.62
N LEU A 44 -1.13 4.90 0.36
CA LEU A 44 -1.70 5.73 -0.70
C LEU A 44 -3.11 5.33 -1.18
N ILE A 45 -3.69 4.22 -0.71
CA ILE A 45 -4.96 3.67 -1.20
C ILE A 45 -6.06 3.78 -0.14
N PRO A 46 -7.03 4.69 -0.29
CA PRO A 46 -8.09 4.87 0.70
C PRO A 46 -9.37 4.07 0.39
N LYS A 47 -9.35 3.13 -0.57
CA LYS A 47 -10.55 2.44 -1.07
C LYS A 47 -10.37 0.92 -1.14
N PRO A 48 -11.44 0.13 -1.12
CA PRO A 48 -11.37 -1.33 -1.24
C PRO A 48 -10.53 -1.83 -2.42
N THR A 49 -9.95 -3.01 -2.25
CA THR A 49 -9.17 -3.73 -3.27
C THR A 49 -9.68 -5.15 -3.48
N THR A 50 -10.86 -5.48 -2.98
CA THR A 50 -11.49 -6.78 -3.14
C THR A 50 -12.97 -6.65 -3.44
N ASP A 51 -13.54 -7.68 -4.06
CA ASP A 51 -14.98 -7.80 -4.32
C ASP A 51 -15.83 -7.75 -3.04
N TYR A 52 -15.23 -8.09 -1.90
CA TYR A 52 -15.87 -8.11 -0.59
C TYR A 52 -15.84 -6.74 0.10
N GLY A 53 -15.25 -5.73 -0.52
CA GLY A 53 -15.17 -4.37 0.03
C GLY A 53 -14.07 -4.17 1.07
N SER A 54 -13.14 -5.10 1.21
CA SER A 54 -11.97 -4.95 2.10
C SER A 54 -10.80 -4.26 1.40
N LEU A 55 -9.96 -3.57 2.17
CA LEU A 55 -8.72 -2.93 1.69
C LEU A 55 -7.52 -3.73 2.19
N LEU A 56 -7.13 -4.77 1.44
CA LEU A 56 -6.04 -5.70 1.80
C LEU A 56 -4.73 -5.41 1.07
N ASP A 57 -4.83 -4.85 -0.14
CA ASP A 57 -3.68 -4.49 -0.96
C ASP A 57 -3.30 -3.04 -0.71
N HIS A 58 -2.03 -2.82 -0.38
CA HIS A 58 -1.53 -1.52 0.00
C HIS A 58 -0.42 -1.06 -0.93
N VAL A 59 -0.31 0.25 -1.10
CA VAL A 59 0.82 0.91 -1.73
C VAL A 59 1.36 1.90 -0.72
N CYS A 60 2.58 1.65 -0.23
CA CYS A 60 3.27 2.50 0.73
C CYS A 60 4.53 3.10 0.11
N MET A 61 4.79 4.40 0.34
CA MET A 61 5.89 5.11 -0.33
C MET A 61 6.63 6.06 0.60
N ASN A 62 7.96 6.12 0.49
CA ASN A 62 8.84 6.84 1.44
C ASN A 62 9.20 8.29 1.07
N GLN A 63 8.43 8.93 0.19
CA GLN A 63 8.69 10.29 -0.29
C GLN A 63 7.37 11.04 -0.45
N ASP A 64 7.43 12.37 -0.28
CA ASP A 64 6.31 13.31 -0.53
C ASP A 64 6.03 13.49 -2.03
N TRP A 65 6.01 12.39 -2.77
CA TRP A 65 5.63 12.33 -4.17
C TRP A 65 4.36 11.48 -4.26
N ARG A 66 3.36 12.00 -4.97
CA ARG A 66 2.05 11.34 -5.13
C ARG A 66 1.95 10.70 -6.51
N PRO A 67 2.34 9.43 -6.68
CA PRO A 67 2.05 8.71 -7.91
C PRO A 67 0.54 8.58 -8.09
N GLN A 68 0.11 8.43 -9.33
CA GLN A 68 -1.30 8.12 -9.59
C GLN A 68 -1.51 6.64 -9.24
N VAL A 69 -2.38 6.38 -8.27
CA VAL A 69 -2.78 5.01 -7.91
C VAL A 69 -4.22 4.78 -8.33
N THR A 70 -4.47 3.70 -9.06
CA THR A 70 -5.81 3.29 -9.48
C THR A 70 -6.08 1.86 -9.01
N VAL A 71 -7.33 1.58 -8.67
CA VAL A 71 -7.82 0.24 -8.38
C VAL A 71 -8.92 -0.05 -9.37
N THR A 72 -8.81 -1.18 -10.07
CA THR A 72 -9.68 -1.59 -11.18
C THR A 72 -10.10 -3.03 -11.01
N ASP A 73 -11.41 -3.27 -11.00
CA ASP A 73 -12.02 -4.58 -10.96
C ASP A 73 -11.46 -5.53 -12.03
N CYS A 74 -11.30 -6.81 -11.67
CA CYS A 74 -10.88 -7.85 -12.60
C CYS A 74 -11.61 -9.17 -12.39
N TYR A 75 -12.18 -9.72 -13.47
CA TYR A 75 -13.08 -10.88 -13.41
C TYR A 75 -12.45 -12.22 -12.99
N PHE A 76 -11.12 -12.30 -12.92
CA PHE A 76 -10.39 -13.56 -12.72
C PHE A 76 -9.79 -13.69 -11.32
N SER A 77 -10.04 -12.73 -10.44
CA SER A 77 -9.56 -12.68 -9.07
C SER A 77 -10.63 -12.05 -8.19
N ASN A 78 -10.67 -12.41 -6.91
CA ASN A 78 -11.46 -11.71 -5.90
C ASN A 78 -10.77 -10.43 -5.38
N HIS A 79 -9.54 -10.18 -5.82
CA HIS A 79 -8.80 -8.94 -5.63
C HIS A 79 -8.84 -8.10 -6.91
N ASP A 80 -9.04 -6.80 -6.75
CA ASP A 80 -8.92 -5.80 -7.80
C ASP A 80 -7.44 -5.58 -8.19
N VAL A 81 -7.22 -5.13 -9.42
CA VAL A 81 -5.89 -4.72 -9.88
C VAL A 81 -5.54 -3.36 -9.31
N VAL A 82 -4.49 -3.32 -8.48
CA VAL A 82 -3.85 -2.09 -8.03
C VAL A 82 -2.75 -1.69 -9.03
N CYS A 83 -2.89 -0.52 -9.65
CA CYS A 83 -1.93 0.03 -10.60
C CYS A 83 -1.32 1.33 -10.06
N VAL A 84 0.01 1.43 -10.12
CA VAL A 84 0.78 2.61 -9.71
C VAL A 84 1.49 3.18 -10.95
N SER A 85 1.15 4.42 -11.30
CA SER A 85 1.75 5.12 -12.44
C SER A 85 2.77 6.15 -11.98
N LEU A 86 4.02 5.96 -12.43
CA LEU A 86 5.17 6.79 -12.13
C LEU A 86 5.40 7.77 -13.29
N LYS A 87 5.29 9.08 -13.02
CA LYS A 87 5.71 10.13 -13.95
C LYS A 87 7.12 10.58 -13.59
N PHE A 88 8.04 10.39 -14.51
CA PHE A 88 9.43 10.83 -14.41
C PHE A 88 9.64 12.14 -15.16
#